data_AF-A0A3E1RBF9-F1
#
_entry.id   AF-A0A3E1RBF9-F1
#
_cell.length_a   1.000
_cell.length_b   1.000
_cell.length_c   1.000
_cell.angle_alpha   90.00
_cell.angle_beta   90.00
_cell.angle_gamma   90.00
#
_symmetry.space_group_name_H-M   'P 1'
#
loop_
_entity.id
_entity.type
_entity.pdbx_description
1 polymer ?
#
loop_
_entity_poly.entity_id
_entity_poly.type
_entity_poly.pdbx_seq_one_letter_code
_entity_poly.pdbx_strand_id
1 'polypeptide(L)'
;MAVTLDVLHPLLSLLVRMYVAQAFFLSGVTKLRNWDTRLALFQDAYHVPVLPPAWAALLGTWGDIGSPALLVLGLGGRLAALGLSVVNVVA
;
A
#
# COMPACT_ATOMS: atom_id res chain seq x y z
N MET A 1 -14.00 -26.20 21.63
CA MET A 1 -13.73 -24.75 21.52
C MET A 1 -12.47 -24.43 20.71
N ALA A 2 -11.41 -25.25 20.78
CA ALA A 2 -10.19 -25.04 19.98
C ALA A 2 -10.40 -25.24 18.46
N VAL A 3 -11.08 -26.32 18.05
CA VAL A 3 -11.29 -26.68 16.63
C VAL A 3 -12.01 -25.60 15.82
N THR A 4 -13.00 -24.92 16.40
CA THR A 4 -13.73 -23.82 15.73
C THR A 4 -12.86 -22.59 15.50
N LEU A 5 -11.92 -22.31 16.40
CA LEU A 5 -10.97 -21.20 16.24
C LEU A 5 -9.98 -21.45 15.11
N ASP A 6 -9.49 -22.68 14.98
CA ASP A 6 -8.52 -23.05 13.93
C ASP A 6 -9.09 -22.94 12.51
N VAL A 7 -10.39 -23.22 12.34
CA VAL A 7 -11.07 -23.09 11.04
C VAL A 7 -11.39 -21.63 10.70
N LEU A 8 -11.75 -20.82 11.70
CA LEU A 8 -12.13 -19.41 11.48
C LEU A 8 -10.92 -18.48 11.34
N HIS A 9 -9.80 -18.83 11.98
CA HIS A 9 -8.58 -18.04 11.99
C HIS A 9 -8.03 -17.66 10.59
N PRO A 10 -7.88 -18.58 9.62
CA PRO A 10 -7.38 -18.22 8.28
C PRO A 10 -8.33 -17.29 7.53
N LEU A 11 -9.64 -17.51 7.66
CA LEU A 11 -10.68 -16.66 7.06
C LEU A 11 -10.64 -15.24 7.65
N LEU A 12 -10.60 -15.14 8.98
CA LEU A 12 -10.54 -13.85 9.67
C LEU A 12 -9.24 -13.11 9.33
N SER A 13 -8.10 -13.81 9.30
CA SER A 13 -6.81 -13.24 8.90
C SER A 13 -6.84 -12.68 7.48
N LEU A 14 -7.45 -13.39 6.54
CA LEU A 14 -7.63 -12.92 5.17
C LEU A 14 -8.54 -11.69 5.09
N LEU A 15 -9.67 -11.69 5.82
CA LEU A 15 -10.59 -10.55 5.87
C LEU A 15 -9.92 -9.28 6.40
N VAL A 16 -9.13 -9.40 7.47
CA VAL A 16 -8.38 -8.27 8.03
C VAL A 16 -7.36 -7.74 7.02
N ARG A 17 -6.64 -8.62 6.33
CA ARG A 17 -5.69 -8.22 5.27
C ARG A 17 -6.39 -7.50 4.12
N MET A 18 -7.53 -8.02 3.66
CA MET A 18 -8.34 -7.37 2.62
C MET A 18 -8.85 -6.00 3.05
N TYR A 19 -9.34 -5.88 4.29
CA TYR A 19 -9.83 -4.62 4.83
C TYR A 19 -8.75 -3.53 4.84
N VAL A 20 -7.56 -3.86 5.35
CA VAL A 20 -6.42 -2.92 5.36
C VAL A 20 -5.97 -2.63 3.92
N ALA A 21 -5.82 -3.65 3.09
CA ALA A 21 -5.32 -3.51 1.72
C ALA A 21 -6.22 -2.64 0.83
N GLN A 22 -7.54 -2.69 1.04
CA GLN A 22 -8.52 -1.96 0.23
C GLN A 22 -8.26 -0.44 0.26
N ALA A 23 -8.01 0.13 1.44
CA ALA A 23 -7.82 1.57 1.58
C ALA A 23 -6.61 2.07 0.76
N PHE A 24 -5.49 1.36 0.86
CA PHE A 24 -4.28 1.70 0.11
C PHE A 24 -4.45 1.46 -1.39
N PHE A 25 -5.04 0.33 -1.77
CA PHE A 25 -5.24 0.00 -3.18
C PHE A 25 -6.12 1.05 -3.89
N LEU A 26 -7.22 1.46 -3.25
CA LEU A 26 -8.08 2.51 -3.79
C LEU A 26 -7.36 3.88 -3.86
N SER A 27 -6.55 4.20 -2.85
CA SER A 27 -5.67 5.37 -2.88
C SER A 27 -4.73 5.32 -4.09
N GLY A 28 -4.03 4.20 -4.28
CA GLY A 28 -3.12 3.97 -5.40
C GLY A 28 -3.78 4.09 -6.76
N VAL A 29 -4.97 3.50 -6.95
CA VAL A 29 -5.76 3.64 -8.18
C VAL A 29 -6.13 5.10 -8.45
N THR A 30 -6.50 5.86 -7.42
CA THR A 30 -6.82 7.29 -7.56
C THR A 30 -5.60 8.10 -8.01
N LYS A 31 -4.43 7.77 -7.44
CA LYS A 31 -3.16 8.36 -7.81
C LYS A 31 -2.72 8.02 -9.24
N LEU A 32 -3.04 6.82 -9.75
CA LEU A 32 -2.84 6.47 -11.16
C LEU A 32 -3.77 7.23 -12.10
N ARG A 33 -5.05 7.41 -11.71
CA ARG A 33 -6.02 8.16 -12.51
C ARG A 33 -5.65 9.63 -12.65
N ASN A 34 -5.09 10.21 -11.59
CA ASN A 34 -4.68 11.61 -11.54
C ASN A 34 -3.14 11.73 -11.56
N TRP A 35 -2.51 11.04 -12.50
CA TRP A 35 -1.04 10.92 -12.54
C TRP A 35 -0.35 12.28 -12.70
N ASP A 36 -0.86 13.14 -13.59
CA ASP A 36 -0.27 14.46 -13.83
C ASP A 36 -0.28 15.33 -12.57
N THR A 37 -1.40 15.32 -11.83
CA THR A 37 -1.50 15.99 -10.52
C THR A 37 -0.50 15.43 -9.53
N ARG A 38 -0.32 14.10 -9.48
CA ARG A 38 0.67 13.48 -8.59
C ARG A 38 2.08 13.92 -8.95
N LEU A 39 2.44 13.89 -10.22
CA LEU A 39 3.76 14.29 -10.67
C LEU A 39 4.05 15.76 -10.34
N ALA A 40 3.09 16.65 -10.61
CA ALA A 40 3.21 18.08 -10.27
C ALA A 40 3.41 18.29 -8.76
N LEU A 41 2.67 17.58 -7.90
CA LEU A 41 2.87 17.65 -6.45
C LEU A 41 4.28 17.24 -6.03
N PHE A 42 4.87 16.22 -6.66
CA PHE A 42 6.23 15.80 -6.37
C PHE A 42 7.30 16.74 -6.92
N GLN A 43 6.98 17.51 -7.97
CA GLN A 43 7.87 18.52 -8.55
C GLN A 43 7.84 19.83 -7.76
N ASP A 44 6.64 20.28 -7.39
CA ASP A 44 6.42 21.65 -6.91
C ASP A 44 6.18 21.74 -5.40
N ALA A 45 5.66 20.67 -4.76
CA ALA A 45 5.21 20.72 -3.37
C ALA A 45 6.05 19.83 -2.42
N TYR A 46 6.25 18.54 -2.76
CA TYR A 46 6.79 17.54 -1.83
C TYR A 46 8.32 17.54 -1.68
N HIS A 47 9.05 18.34 -2.46
CA HIS A 47 10.52 18.52 -2.37
C HIS A 47 11.28 17.22 -2.04
N VAL A 48 11.56 16.38 -3.04
CA VAL A 48 12.24 15.10 -2.82
C VAL A 48 13.76 15.26 -3.00
N PRO A 49 14.57 15.25 -1.93
CA PRO A 49 15.99 15.58 -2.03
C PRO A 49 16.85 14.43 -2.58
N VAL A 50 16.37 13.18 -2.50
CA VAL A 50 17.16 11.97 -2.84
C VAL A 50 16.81 11.40 -4.21
N LEU A 51 15.54 11.49 -4.63
CA LEU A 51 15.02 10.82 -5.82
C LEU A 51 14.41 11.84 -6.79
N PRO A 52 14.56 11.64 -8.12
CA PRO A 52 13.83 12.44 -9.09
C PRO A 52 12.31 12.33 -8.85
N PRO A 53 11.54 13.42 -8.98
CA PRO A 53 10.11 13.48 -8.69
C PRO A 53 9.29 12.35 -9.33
N ALA A 54 9.58 12.00 -10.58
CA ALA A 54 8.89 10.92 -11.29
C ALA A 54 9.08 9.55 -10.63
N TRP A 55 10.31 9.24 -10.17
CA TRP A 55 10.59 8.01 -9.46
C TRP A 55 9.95 7.99 -8.07
N ALA A 56 9.95 9.11 -7.36
CA ALA A 56 9.29 9.22 -6.06
C ALA A 56 7.76 9.03 -6.19
N ALA A 57 7.14 9.65 -7.19
CA ALA A 57 5.72 9.47 -7.50
C ALA A 57 5.39 8.00 -7.85
N LEU A 58 6.25 7.36 -8.66
CA LEU A 58 6.08 5.97 -9.06
C LEU A 58 6.22 5.01 -7.87
N LEU A 59 7.28 5.15 -7.08
CA LEU A 59 7.53 4.30 -5.91
C LEU A 59 6.44 4.46 -4.86
N GLY A 60 5.97 5.68 -4.61
CA GLY A 60 4.82 5.91 -3.73
C GLY A 60 3.55 5.23 -4.25
N THR A 61 3.25 5.36 -5.55
CA THR A 61 2.08 4.69 -6.16
C THR A 61 2.21 3.17 -6.13
N TRP A 62 3.40 2.64 -6.37
CA TRP A 62 3.66 1.22 -6.32
C TRP A 62 3.57 0.69 -4.88
N GLY A 63 4.00 1.47 -3.88
CA GLY A 63 3.80 1.14 -2.47
C GLY A 63 2.32 1.01 -2.11
N ASP A 64 1.48 1.91 -2.63
CA ASP A 64 0.02 1.92 -2.44
C ASP A 64 -0.72 0.79 -3.17
N ILE A 65 -0.13 0.15 -4.19
CA ILE A 65 -0.80 -0.88 -5.01
C ILE A 65 -0.16 -2.26 -4.81
N GLY A 66 1.16 -2.33 -4.93
CA GLY A 66 1.96 -3.55 -4.81
C GLY A 66 1.95 -4.12 -3.39
N SER A 67 2.24 -3.29 -2.37
CA SER A 67 2.26 -3.75 -0.96
C SER A 67 0.90 -4.31 -0.50
N PRO A 68 -0.25 -3.67 -0.76
CA PRO A 68 -1.54 -4.24 -0.38
C PRO A 68 -1.90 -5.50 -1.19
N ALA A 69 -1.52 -5.59 -2.47
CA ALA A 69 -1.72 -6.82 -3.24
C ALA A 69 -0.91 -7.99 -2.64
N LEU A 70 0.35 -7.75 -2.28
CA LEU A 70 1.19 -8.75 -1.58
C LEU A 70 0.59 -9.14 -0.23
N LEU A 71 0.08 -8.16 0.53
CA LEU A 71 -0.55 -8.40 1.84
C LEU A 71 -1.76 -9.35 1.72
N VAL A 72 -2.66 -9.13 0.75
CA VAL A 72 -3.84 -9.97 0.53
C VAL A 72 -3.44 -11.39 0.12
N LEU A 73 -2.48 -11.51 -0.79
CA LEU A 73 -1.95 -12.82 -1.21
C LEU A 73 -1.18 -13.53 -0.08
N GLY A 74 -0.91 -12.85 1.04
CA GLY A 74 -0.09 -13.37 2.13
C GLY A 74 1.39 -13.51 1.75
N LEU A 75 1.80 -12.91 0.64
CA LEU A 75 3.18 -12.90 0.17
C LEU A 75 3.96 -11.78 0.86
N GLY A 76 5.19 -12.06 1.28
CA GLY A 76 6.00 -11.08 1.99
C GLY A 76 5.55 -10.75 3.41
N GLY A 77 4.45 -11.31 3.92
CA GLY A 77 4.04 -11.25 5.34
C GLY A 77 4.21 -9.87 5.99
N ARG A 78 5.15 -9.77 6.95
CA ARG A 78 5.45 -8.50 7.65
C ARG A 78 6.04 -7.43 6.73
N LEU A 79 6.78 -7.80 5.68
CA LEU A 79 7.37 -6.85 4.72
C LEU A 79 6.29 -6.10 3.94
N ALA A 80 5.19 -6.77 3.57
CA ALA A 80 4.06 -6.11 2.93
C ALA A 80 3.41 -5.07 3.85
N ALA A 81 3.25 -5.40 5.13
CA ALA A 81 2.75 -4.47 6.14
C ALA A 81 3.74 -3.31 6.43
N LEU A 82 5.04 -3.58 6.40
CA LEU A 82 6.06 -2.54 6.50
C LEU A 82 6.02 -1.60 5.30
N GLY A 83 5.83 -2.11 4.08
CA GLY A 83 5.64 -1.28 2.88
C GLY A 83 4.46 -0.32 3.03
N LEU A 84 3.32 -0.81 3.54
CA LEU A 84 2.16 0.02 3.87
C LEU A 84 2.45 1.05 4.98
N SER A 85 3.28 0.70 5.95
CA SER A 85 3.66 1.60 7.04
C SER A 85 4.57 2.73 6.53
N VAL A 86 5.53 2.40 5.67
CA VAL A 86 6.47 3.36 5.09
C VAL A 86 5.74 4.42 4.26
N VAL A 87 4.78 4.02 3.42
CA VAL A 87 4.03 5.00 2.62
C VAL A 87 3.22 5.96 3.48
N ASN A 88 2.77 5.54 4.67
CA ASN A 88 2.09 6.42 5.63
C ASN A 88 3.04 7.34 6.41
N VAL A 89 4.25 6.89 6.71
CA VAL A 89 5.26 7.73 7.39
C VAL A 89 5.77 8.83 6.47
N VAL A 90 5.82 8.57 5.16
CA VAL A 90 6.31 9.51 4.15
C VAL A 90 5.22 10.46 3.66
N ALA A 91 3.94 10.06 3.73
CA ALA A 91 2.80 10.87 3.31
C ALA A 91 2.57 12.08 4.23
#